data_AF-A0A529LQS6-F1
#
_entry.id   AF-A0A529LQS6-F1
#
_cell.length_a   1.000
_cell.length_b   1.000
_cell.length_c   1.000
_cell.angle_alpha   90.00
_cell.angle_beta   90.00
_cell.angle_gamma   90.00
#
_symmetry.space_group_name_H-M   'P 1'
#
loop_
_entity.id
_entity.type
_entity.pdbx_description
1 polymer ?
#
loop_
_entity_poly.entity_id
_entity_poly.type
_entity_poly.pdbx_seq_one_letter_code
_entity_poly.pdbx_strand_id
1 'polypeptide(L)'
;AHVAHGGTLVLVSVVKDDIAFSDPEFHKREMTLVGSRNALKADFEHVAASIRNGAVPLGKLVTHRTTLAATPRDLARWTHEKS
;
A
#
# COMPACT_ATOMS: atom_id res chain seq x y z
N ALA A 1 12.09 -10.11 -13.87
CA ALA A 1 10.70 -9.87 -14.28
C ALA A 1 9.79 -10.27 -13.13
N HIS A 2 9.08 -9.32 -12.53
CA HIS A 2 8.47 -9.50 -11.19
C HIS A 2 7.07 -10.12 -11.20
N VAL A 3 6.42 -10.24 -12.36
CA VAL A 3 5.08 -10.81 -12.49
C VAL A 3 5.18 -12.20 -13.13
N ALA A 4 4.54 -13.19 -12.52
CA ALA A 4 4.45 -14.54 -13.06
C ALA A 4 3.57 -14.59 -14.32
N HIS A 5 3.65 -15.68 -15.10
CA HIS A 5 2.70 -15.92 -16.18
C HIS A 5 1.27 -16.02 -15.62
N GLY A 6 0.31 -15.36 -16.27
CA GLY A 6 -1.07 -15.14 -15.79
C GLY A 6 -1.18 -14.20 -14.58
N GLY A 7 -0.10 -13.54 -14.17
CA GLY A 7 -0.07 -12.73 -12.96
C GLY A 7 -0.67 -11.32 -13.11
N THR A 8 -1.01 -10.73 -11.96
CA THR A 8 -1.59 -9.38 -11.88
C THR A 8 -0.65 -8.39 -11.18
N LEU A 9 -0.42 -7.24 -11.80
CA LEU A 9 0.19 -6.08 -11.16
C LEU A 9 -0.92 -5.10 -10.73
N VAL A 10 -1.04 -4.88 -9.41
CA VAL A 10 -2.00 -3.94 -8.83
C VAL A 10 -1.29 -2.63 -8.46
N LEU A 11 -1.70 -1.53 -9.07
CA LEU A 11 -1.20 -0.18 -8.80
C LEU A 11 -2.08 0.48 -7.73
N VAL A 12 -1.52 0.68 -6.53
CA VAL A 12 -2.24 1.30 -5.39
C VAL A 12 -2.01 2.81 -5.32
N SER A 13 -0.84 3.28 -5.76
CA SER A 13 -0.41 4.67 -5.65
C SER A 13 -0.76 5.49 -6.90
N VAL A 14 -0.81 6.81 -6.75
CA VAL A 14 -0.88 7.77 -7.86
C VAL A 14 0.53 8.23 -8.21
N VAL A 15 0.94 8.01 -9.46
CA VAL A 15 2.21 8.49 -10.01
C VAL A 15 1.95 9.76 -10.82
N LYS A 16 2.81 10.77 -10.69
CA LYS A 16 2.69 12.06 -11.40
C LYS A 16 3.35 12.06 -12.78
N ASP A 17 3.62 10.87 -13.32
CA ASP A 17 4.41 10.64 -14.54
C ASP A 17 3.86 9.39 -15.25
N ASP A 18 4.33 9.16 -16.48
CA ASP A 18 3.94 8.02 -17.29
C ASP A 18 4.56 6.72 -16.78
N ILE A 19 3.74 5.66 -16.72
CA ILE A 19 4.18 4.30 -16.39
C ILE A 19 4.18 3.49 -17.68
N ALA A 20 5.37 3.02 -18.09
CA ALA A 20 5.55 2.21 -19.30
C ALA A 20 5.89 0.76 -18.97
N PHE A 21 5.49 -0.15 -19.86
CA PHE A 21 5.76 -1.59 -19.75
C PHE A 21 6.38 -2.13 -21.04
N SER A 22 7.23 -3.14 -20.91
CA SER A 22 7.74 -3.90 -22.06
C SER A 22 6.62 -4.75 -22.64
N ASP A 23 6.23 -4.45 -23.87
CA ASP A 23 5.17 -5.16 -24.58
C ASP A 23 5.43 -6.68 -24.70
N PRO A 24 6.65 -7.16 -25.06
CA PRO A 24 6.94 -8.60 -25.06
C PRO A 24 6.78 -9.28 -23.70
N GLU A 25 7.15 -8.61 -22.60
CA GLU A 25 6.97 -9.16 -21.25
C GLU A 25 5.51 -9.18 -20.83
N PHE A 26 4.73 -8.16 -21.23
CA PHE A 26 3.29 -8.10 -20.97
C PHE A 26 2.57 -9.25 -21.69
N HIS A 27 2.80 -9.38 -23.00
CA HIS A 27 2.16 -10.38 -23.84
C HIS A 27 2.55 -11.81 -23.49
N LYS A 28 3.86 -12.13 -23.40
CA LYS A 28 4.29 -13.52 -23.13
C LYS A 28 3.86 -14.04 -21.75
N ARG A 29 3.57 -13.12 -20.83
CA ARG A 29 3.13 -13.43 -19.47
C ARG A 29 1.63 -13.41 -19.32
N GLU A 30 0.85 -13.04 -20.34
CA GLU A 30 -0.59 -12.83 -20.19
C GLU A 30 -0.90 -11.96 -18.95
N MET A 31 -0.14 -10.87 -18.79
CA MET A 31 -0.16 -10.06 -17.57
C MET A 31 -1.45 -9.24 -17.46
N THR A 32 -2.02 -9.15 -16.26
CA THR A 32 -3.13 -8.23 -15.96
C THR A 32 -2.64 -6.98 -15.23
N LEU A 33 -3.12 -5.81 -15.65
CA LEU A 33 -2.89 -4.53 -14.97
C LEU A 33 -4.18 -4.06 -14.28
N VAL A 34 -4.09 -3.77 -12.99
CA VAL A 34 -5.22 -3.24 -12.20
C VAL A 34 -4.83 -1.93 -11.55
N GLY A 35 -5.58 -0.86 -11.85
CA GLY A 35 -5.54 0.37 -11.05
C GLY A 35 -6.49 0.26 -9.86
N SER A 36 -5.95 0.27 -8.65
CA SER A 36 -6.75 0.30 -7.43
C SER A 36 -7.20 1.73 -7.11
N ARG A 37 -8.36 1.86 -6.46
CA ARG A 37 -8.93 3.13 -6.02
C ARG A 37 -9.28 3.05 -4.54
N ASN A 38 -10.01 4.05 -4.05
CA ASN A 38 -10.49 4.09 -2.68
C ASN A 38 -11.22 2.79 -2.30
N ALA A 39 -10.87 2.29 -1.12
CA ALA A 39 -11.59 1.22 -0.45
C ALA A 39 -13.05 1.61 -0.21
N LEU A 40 -13.95 0.64 -0.34
CA LEU A 40 -15.36 0.77 0.02
C LEU A 40 -15.56 0.41 1.50
N LYS A 41 -16.76 0.69 2.02
CA LYS A 41 -17.12 0.40 3.41
C LYS A 41 -16.81 -1.05 3.82
N ALA A 42 -17.12 -2.01 2.95
CA ALA A 42 -16.90 -3.44 3.22
C ALA A 42 -15.40 -3.78 3.39
N ASP A 43 -14.52 -3.11 2.64
CA ASP A 43 -13.07 -3.30 2.76
C ASP A 43 -12.57 -2.80 4.13
N PHE A 44 -13.09 -1.64 4.58
CA PHE A 44 -12.77 -1.12 5.91
C PHE A 44 -13.29 -2.04 7.03
N GLU A 45 -14.49 -2.59 6.89
CA GLU A 45 -15.06 -3.54 7.84
C GLU A 45 -14.20 -4.81 7.94
N HIS A 46 -13.72 -5.31 6.79
CA HIS A 46 -12.80 -6.43 6.72
C HIS A 46 -11.47 -6.12 7.44
N VAL A 47 -10.84 -4.97 7.16
CA VAL A 47 -9.60 -4.56 7.82
C VAL A 47 -9.78 -4.45 9.33
N ALA A 48 -10.88 -3.83 9.79
CA ALA A 48 -11.16 -3.72 11.22
C ALA A 48 -11.35 -5.09 11.88
N ALA A 49 -12.02 -6.04 11.21
CA ALA A 49 -12.14 -7.41 11.70
C ALA A 49 -10.78 -8.12 11.76
N SER A 50 -9.94 -7.98 10.74
CA SER A 50 -8.58 -8.53 10.67
C SER A 50 -7.61 -7.93 11.70
N ILE A 51 -7.84 -6.69 12.12
CA ILE A 51 -7.08 -6.11 13.23
C ILE A 51 -7.56 -6.72 14.56
N ARG A 52 -8.88 -6.77 14.79
CA ARG A 52 -9.45 -7.29 16.04
C ARG A 52 -9.15 -8.77 16.26
N ASN A 53 -9.08 -9.57 15.20
CA ASN A 53 -8.76 -10.99 15.30
C ASN A 53 -7.25 -11.28 15.39
N GLY A 54 -6.40 -10.25 15.41
CA GLY A 54 -4.94 -10.40 15.52
C GLY A 54 -4.22 -10.82 14.24
N ALA A 55 -4.90 -10.84 13.09
CA ALA A 55 -4.27 -11.17 11.80
C ALA A 55 -3.32 -10.07 11.28
N VAL A 56 -3.42 -8.85 11.81
CA VAL A 56 -2.53 -7.73 11.46
C VAL A 56 -1.50 -7.49 12.58
N PRO A 57 -0.18 -7.61 12.32
CA PRO A 57 0.86 -7.43 13.34
C PRO A 57 1.12 -5.94 13.62
N LEU A 58 0.18 -5.27 14.30
CA LEU A 58 0.24 -3.83 14.56
C LEU A 58 1.55 -3.37 15.22
N GLY A 59 2.12 -4.17 16.12
CA GLY A 59 3.39 -3.85 16.79
C GLY A 59 4.59 -3.74 15.84
N LYS A 60 4.51 -4.33 14.64
CA LYS A 60 5.52 -4.19 13.59
C LYS A 60 5.28 -2.98 12.67
N LEU A 61 4.05 -2.46 12.66
CA LEU A 61 3.65 -1.34 11.78
C LEU A 61 3.76 0.01 12.49
N VAL A 62 3.50 0.05 13.79
CA VAL A 62 3.56 1.29 14.59
C VAL A 62 5.02 1.56 14.97
N THR A 63 5.66 2.50 14.28
CA THR A 63 7.06 2.89 14.53
C THR A 63 7.20 3.95 15.62
N HIS A 64 6.25 4.89 15.69
CA HIS A 64 6.28 6.01 16.62
C HIS A 64 4.93 6.22 17.31
N ARG A 65 4.95 6.87 18.47
CA ARG A 65 3.76 7.27 19.24
C ARG A 65 3.93 8.70 19.73
N THR A 66 2.85 9.46 19.73
CA THR A 66 2.82 10.84 20.24
C THR A 66 1.47 11.16 20.87
N THR A 67 1.34 12.35 21.45
CA THR A 67 0.08 12.92 21.92
C THR A 67 -0.44 13.95 20.91
N LEU A 68 -1.73 14.27 20.99
CA LEU A 68 -2.34 15.28 20.10
C LEU A 68 -1.64 16.65 20.21
N ALA A 69 -1.28 17.07 21.43
CA ALA A 69 -0.58 18.33 21.67
C ALA A 69 0.84 18.36 21.06
N ALA A 70 1.53 17.22 21.04
CA ALA A 70 2.87 17.09 20.49
C ALA A 70 2.89 16.84 18.98
N THR A 71 1.74 16.50 18.38
CA THR A 71 1.59 16.13 16.96
C THR A 71 2.21 17.12 15.98
N PRO A 72 2.03 18.46 16.11
CA PRO A 72 2.61 19.41 15.15
C PRO A 72 4.14 19.33 15.08
N ARG A 73 4.79 19.09 16.23
CA ARG A 73 6.25 18.94 16.31
C ARG A 73 6.69 17.55 15.84
N ASP A 74 6.04 16.51 16.33
CA ASP A 74 6.51 15.14 16.13
C ASP A 74 6.26 14.65 14.69
N LEU A 75 5.14 15.03 14.05
CA LEU A 75 4.92 14.72 12.63
C LEU A 75 5.99 15.32 11.72
N ALA A 76 6.38 16.57 11.95
CA ALA A 76 7.41 17.24 11.16
C ALA A 76 8.80 16.60 11.34
N ARG A 77 9.04 15.96 12.49
CA ARG A 77 10.26 15.20 12.75
C ARG A 77 10.24 13.84 12.03
N TRP A 78 9.11 13.13 12.06
CA TRP A 78 8.97 11.79 11.47
C TRP A 78 9.05 11.77 9.93
N THR A 79 8.87 12.91 9.25
CA THR A 79 9.11 12.98 7.79
C THR A 79 10.58 12.75 7.41
N HIS A 80 11.50 12.99 8.36
CA HIS A 80 12.94 12.84 8.17
C HIS A 80 13.49 11.60 8.89
N GLU A 81 12.90 11.23 10.02
CA GLU A 81 13.26 10.01 10.77
C GLU A 81 12.50 8.79 10.24
N LYS A 82 12.96 8.27 9.10
CA LYS A 82 12.50 6.99 8.57
C LYS A 82 13.18 5.85 9.33
N SER A 83 12.54 5.42 10.42
CA SER A 83 12.86 4.17 11.13
C SER A 83 12.67 2.95 10.25
#